data_AF-J3I8M9-F1
#
_entry.id   AF-J3I8M9-F1
#
_cell.length_a   1.000
_cell.length_b   1.000
_cell.length_c   1.000
_cell.angle_alpha   90.00
_cell.angle_beta   90.00
_cell.angle_gamma   90.00
#
_symmetry.space_group_name_H-M   'P 1'
#
loop_
_entity.id
_entity.type
_entity.pdbx_description
1 polymer ?
#
loop_
_entity_poly.entity_id
_entity_poly.type
_entity_poly.pdbx_seq_one_letter_code
_entity_poly.pdbx_strand_id
1 'polypeptide(L)'
;MPSNDQSFSIHDLIIALLREKKIHAGWWGLTMHFSGDGTSVAPKDSTGSRLPGLTIAVSGVTLVLAKDGEEGSVDASVVNPPKAARARKASPSKALH
;
A
#
# COMPACT_ATOMS: atom_id res chain seq x y z
N MET A 1 3.46 29.16 0.03
CA MET A 1 3.81 27.92 -0.69
C MET A 1 2.53 27.11 -0.80
N PRO A 2 2.01 26.78 -1.99
CA PRO A 2 0.89 25.86 -2.09
C PRO A 2 1.42 24.49 -1.68
N SER A 3 0.94 23.96 -0.55
CA SER A 3 1.07 22.54 -0.25
C SER A 3 0.32 21.81 -1.36
N ASN A 4 1.05 21.12 -2.22
CA ASN A 4 0.47 20.30 -3.28
C ASN A 4 -0.18 19.10 -2.61
N ASP A 5 -1.41 19.31 -2.12
CA ASP A 5 -2.17 18.32 -1.36
C ASP A 5 -2.70 17.28 -2.35
N GLN A 6 -1.81 16.38 -2.77
CA GLN A 6 -2.18 15.25 -3.60
C GLN A 6 -2.82 14.19 -2.71
N SER A 7 -4.15 14.17 -2.70
CA SER A 7 -4.90 13.04 -2.20
C SER A 7 -4.66 11.85 -3.13
N PHE A 8 -4.05 10.79 -2.61
CA PHE A 8 -3.91 9.51 -3.30
C PHE A 8 -4.90 8.52 -2.69
N SER A 9 -5.56 7.74 -3.54
CA SER A 9 -6.29 6.57 -3.04
C SER A 9 -5.31 5.56 -2.45
N ILE A 10 -5.74 4.79 -1.45
CA ILE A 10 -4.92 3.70 -0.87
C ILE A 10 -4.48 2.73 -1.99
N HIS A 11 -5.35 2.51 -2.98
CA HIS A 11 -5.06 1.69 -4.14
C HIS A 11 -3.88 2.23 -4.96
N ASP A 12 -3.89 3.53 -5.29
CA ASP A 12 -2.80 4.15 -6.07
C ASP A 12 -1.47 4.13 -5.30
N LEU A 13 -1.53 4.30 -3.96
CA LEU A 13 -0.34 4.18 -3.11
C LEU A 13 0.23 2.76 -3.14
N ILE A 14 -0.61 1.72 -3.04
CA ILE A 14 -0.15 0.33 -3.15
C ILE A 14 0.49 0.10 -4.52
N ILE A 15 -0.13 0.56 -5.62
CA ILE A 15 0.42 0.45 -6.98
C ILE A 15 1.80 1.10 -7.08
N ALA A 16 1.93 2.33 -6.58
CA ALA A 16 3.19 3.08 -6.62
C ALA A 16 4.29 2.33 -5.86
N LEU A 17 3.99 1.84 -4.66
CA LEU A 17 4.94 1.10 -3.83
C LEU A 17 5.34 -0.25 -4.45
N LEU A 18 4.42 -0.97 -5.08
CA LEU A 18 4.72 -2.23 -5.78
C LEU A 18 5.69 -2.01 -6.95
N ARG A 19 5.51 -0.92 -7.70
CA ARG A 19 6.40 -0.53 -8.80
C ARG A 19 7.77 -0.09 -8.30
N GLU A 20 7.79 0.76 -7.28
CA GLU A 20 9.03 1.27 -6.68
C GLU A 20 9.88 0.12 -6.12
N LYS A 21 9.26 -0.82 -5.40
CA LYS A 21 9.93 -2.00 -4.82
C LYS A 21 10.16 -3.15 -5.80
N LYS A 22 9.73 -3.02 -7.06
CA LYS A 22 9.85 -4.05 -8.10
C LYS A 22 9.26 -5.40 -7.67
N ILE A 23 8.08 -5.35 -7.04
CA ILE A 23 7.34 -6.55 -6.66
C ILE A 23 6.47 -6.95 -7.87
N HIS A 24 6.57 -8.20 -8.30
CA HIS A 24 6.01 -8.67 -9.57
C HIS A 24 4.90 -9.73 -9.42
N ALA A 25 4.68 -10.24 -8.22
CA ALA A 25 3.78 -11.35 -7.98
C ALA A 25 3.15 -11.29 -6.58
N GLY A 26 2.02 -11.99 -6.45
CA GLY A 26 1.24 -12.07 -5.22
C GLY A 26 0.27 -10.90 -5.09
N TRP A 27 -0.65 -11.07 -4.13
CA TRP A 27 -1.60 -10.05 -3.72
C TRP A 27 -1.02 -9.27 -2.55
N TRP A 28 -1.14 -7.95 -2.60
CA TRP A 28 -0.54 -7.06 -1.62
C TRP A 28 -1.53 -6.02 -1.11
N GLY A 29 -1.56 -5.84 0.20
CA GLY A 29 -2.31 -4.78 0.87
C GLY A 29 -1.39 -3.78 1.56
N LEU A 30 -1.99 -2.79 2.21
CA LEU A 30 -1.29 -1.81 3.03
C LEU A 30 -1.67 -2.01 4.51
N THR A 31 -0.68 -2.10 5.38
CA THR A 31 -0.86 -1.97 6.82
C THR A 31 -0.43 -0.57 7.25
N MET A 32 -1.26 0.11 8.02
CA MET A 32 -0.97 1.41 8.61
C MET A 32 -0.68 1.25 10.09
N HIS A 33 0.38 1.90 10.55
CA HIS A 33 0.72 1.99 11.96
C HIS A 33 0.23 3.33 12.49
N PHE A 34 -0.46 3.29 13.63
CA PHE A 34 -0.97 4.47 14.30
C PHE A 34 -0.30 4.61 15.67
N SER A 35 0.04 5.84 16.02
CA SER A 35 0.39 6.23 17.38
C SER A 35 -0.77 7.03 17.96
N GLY A 36 -1.19 6.69 19.17
CA GLY A 36 -2.28 7.35 19.87
C GLY A 36 -1.80 7.94 21.18
N ASP A 37 -1.95 9.25 21.35
CA ASP A 37 -1.54 9.96 22.55
C ASP A 37 -2.75 10.63 23.22
N GLY A 38 -2.91 10.36 24.51
CA GLY A 38 -3.91 11.03 25.34
C GLY A 38 -3.59 12.52 25.45
N THR A 39 -4.58 13.36 25.21
CA THR A 39 -4.44 14.81 25.28
C THR A 39 -5.59 15.44 26.06
N SER A 40 -5.48 16.74 26.33
CA SER A 40 -6.57 17.54 26.91
C SER A 40 -6.93 18.65 25.95
N VAL A 41 -8.13 18.58 25.40
CA VAL A 41 -8.65 19.56 24.44
C VAL A 41 -9.43 20.61 25.21
N ALA A 42 -9.14 21.88 24.95
CA ALA A 42 -9.96 23.00 25.40
C ALA A 42 -11.01 23.27 24.32
N PRO A 43 -12.31 23.04 24.57
CA PRO A 43 -13.37 23.44 23.65
C PRO A 43 -13.32 24.94 23.40
N LYS A 44 -13.57 25.34 22.14
CA LYS A 44 -13.40 26.72 21.66
C LYS A 44 -14.22 27.75 22.47
N ASP A 45 -15.31 27.31 23.10
CA ASP A 45 -16.28 28.16 23.80
C ASP A 45 -16.32 27.94 25.33
N SER A 46 -15.39 27.19 25.93
CA SER A 46 -15.34 26.99 27.39
C SER A 46 -14.00 27.39 27.98
N THR A 47 -13.97 28.51 28.71
CA THR A 47 -12.76 29.10 29.32
C THR A 47 -12.27 28.41 30.60
N GLY A 48 -12.79 27.22 30.94
CA GLY A 48 -12.40 26.53 32.19
C GLY A 48 -12.51 25.00 32.21
N SER A 49 -13.00 24.37 31.13
CA SER A 49 -13.16 22.91 31.07
C SER A 49 -12.18 22.32 30.06
N ARG A 50 -11.37 21.35 30.48
CA ARG A 50 -10.52 20.53 29.60
C ARG A 50 -11.16 19.16 29.52
N LEU A 51 -11.43 18.70 28.30
CA LEU A 51 -11.97 17.37 28.05
C LEU A 51 -10.84 16.42 27.68
N PRO A 52 -10.90 15.14 28.11
CA PRO A 52 -10.03 14.10 27.57
C PRO A 52 -10.17 14.07 26.05
N GLY A 53 -9.04 14.12 25.36
CA GLY A 53 -8.95 13.97 23.92
C GLY A 53 -7.95 12.88 23.56
N LEU A 54 -7.99 12.48 22.29
CA LEU A 54 -7.06 11.52 21.71
C LEU A 54 -6.50 12.13 20.44
N THR A 55 -5.17 12.23 20.35
CA THR A 55 -4.49 12.55 19.09
C THR A 55 -4.05 11.24 18.46
N ILE A 56 -4.43 11.02 17.20
CA ILE A 56 -4.01 9.86 16.42
C ILE A 56 -3.12 10.35 15.28
N ALA A 57 -1.91 9.83 15.20
CA ALA A 57 -0.97 10.09 14.12
C ALA A 57 -0.66 8.79 13.38
N VAL A 58 -0.57 8.86 12.05
CA VAL A 58 -0.03 7.74 11.25
C VAL A 58 1.49 7.76 11.39
N SER A 59 2.05 6.71 11.99
CA SER A 59 3.48 6.59 12.25
C SER A 59 4.23 5.84 11.15
N GLY A 60 3.51 5.07 10.32
CA GLY A 60 4.11 4.41 9.17
C GLY A 60 3.11 3.64 8.32
N VAL A 61 3.55 3.26 7.13
CA VAL A 61 2.80 2.41 6.20
C VAL A 61 3.71 1.31 5.66
N THR A 62 3.22 0.08 5.61
CA THR A 62 3.97 -1.08 5.14
C THR A 62 3.14 -1.91 4.16
N LEU A 63 3.82 -2.47 3.15
CA LEU A 63 3.20 -3.45 2.25
C LEU A 63 3.21 -4.82 2.93
N VAL A 64 2.07 -5.51 2.87
CA VAL A 64 1.90 -6.85 3.43
C VAL A 64 1.32 -7.80 2.38
N LEU A 65 1.73 -9.07 2.43
CA LEU A 65 1.14 -10.11 1.60
C LEU A 65 -0.31 -10.33 2.04
N ALA A 66 -1.21 -10.35 1.06
CA ALA A 66 -2.63 -10.59 1.22
C ALA A 66 -3.03 -11.89 0.52
N LYS A 67 -4.24 -12.37 0.81
CA LYS A 67 -4.85 -13.48 0.07
C LYS A 67 -5.41 -13.00 -1.27
N ASP A 68 -5.56 -13.95 -2.18
CA ASP A 68 -6.24 -13.71 -3.46
C ASP A 68 -7.67 -13.21 -3.23
N GLY A 69 -8.03 -12.10 -3.87
CA GLY A 69 -9.33 -11.45 -3.75
C GLY A 69 -9.62 -10.81 -2.38
N GLU A 70 -8.62 -10.66 -1.51
CA GLU A 70 -8.79 -9.95 -0.24
C GLU A 70 -9.12 -8.48 -0.49
N GLU A 71 -10.09 -7.94 0.25
CA GLU A 71 -10.54 -6.57 0.06
C GLU A 71 -9.39 -5.57 0.31
N GLY A 72 -9.24 -4.61 -0.59
CA GLY A 72 -8.14 -3.63 -0.53
C GLY A 72 -6.77 -4.17 -0.96
N SER A 73 -6.69 -5.40 -1.45
CA SER A 73 -5.46 -5.95 -2.04
C SER A 73 -5.32 -5.63 -3.53
N VAL A 74 -4.08 -5.63 -4.01
CA VAL A 74 -3.70 -5.40 -5.41
C VAL A 74 -2.81 -6.55 -5.89
N ASP A 75 -3.15 -7.12 -7.04
CA ASP A 75 -2.29 -8.09 -7.72
C ASP A 75 -1.07 -7.39 -8.33
N ALA A 76 0.11 -7.71 -7.82
CA ALA A 76 1.38 -7.15 -8.29
C ALA A 76 1.68 -7.52 -9.75
N SER A 77 1.17 -8.64 -10.25
CA SER A 77 1.41 -9.11 -11.62
C SER A 77 0.71 -8.23 -12.67
N VAL A 78 -0.43 -7.63 -12.30
CA VAL A 78 -1.18 -6.71 -13.17
C VAL A 78 -0.48 -5.36 -13.30
N VAL A 79 0.11 -4.88 -12.20
CA VAL A 79 0.64 -3.50 -12.12
C VAL A 79 2.13 -3.42 -12.44
N ASN A 80 2.84 -4.54 -12.34
CA ASN A 80 4.26 -4.68 -12.59
C ASN A 80 4.59 -6.09 -13.14
N PRO A 81 4.16 -6.41 -14.37
CA PRO A 81 4.34 -7.74 -14.92
C PRO A 81 5.82 -8.12 -14.99
N PRO A 82 6.18 -9.38 -14.64
CA PRO A 82 7.55 -9.83 -14.82
C PRO A 82 7.89 -9.71 -16.31
N LYS A 83 9.00 -9.05 -16.62
CA LYS A 83 9.51 -9.03 -18.00
C LYS A 83 9.58 -10.48 -18.45
N ALA A 84 8.76 -10.84 -19.45
CA ALA A 84 8.71 -12.19 -19.98
C ALA A 84 10.15 -12.68 -20.16
N ALA A 85 10.57 -13.63 -19.33
CA ALA A 85 11.84 -14.30 -19.53
C ALA A 85 11.74 -14.85 -20.95
N ARG A 86 12.53 -14.27 -21.87
CA ARG A 86 12.55 -14.62 -23.31
C ARG A 86 12.24 -16.10 -23.43
N ALA A 87 11.06 -16.42 -23.95
CA ALA A 87 10.62 -17.78 -24.15
C ALA A 87 11.79 -18.55 -24.76
N ARG A 88 12.41 -19.44 -23.99
CA ARG A 88 13.42 -20.35 -24.53
C ARG A 88 12.66 -21.17 -25.55
N LYS A 89 12.84 -20.83 -26.83
CA LYS A 89 12.26 -21.55 -27.97
C LYS A 89 12.47 -23.04 -27.70
N ALA A 90 11.36 -23.77 -27.53
CA ALA A 90 11.39 -25.22 -27.50
C ALA A 90 12.12 -25.68 -28.77
N SER A 91 13.24 -26.35 -28.61
CA SER A 91 13.96 -26.95 -29.73
C SER A 91 13.06 -28.02 -30.34
N PRO A 92 12.88 -28.08 -31.66
CA PRO A 92 12.05 -29.11 -32.27
C PRO A 92 12.73 -30.46 -32.05
N SER A 93 12.05 -31.34 -31.32
CA SER A 93 12.41 -32.75 -31.18
C SER A 93 12.42 -33.40 -32.56
N LYS A 94 13.62 -33.68 -33.04
CA LYS A 94 13.92 -34.42 -34.26
C LYS A 94 13.47 -35.86 -34.04
N ALA A 95 12.28 -36.22 -34.50
CA ALA A 95 11.89 -37.62 -34.63
C ALA A 95 12.59 -38.19 -35.88
N LEU A 96 13.58 -39.05 -35.64
CA LEU A 96 14.23 -39.90 -36.61
C LEU A 96 13.97 -41.35 -36.16
N HIS A 97 13.72 -42.22 -37.15
CA HIS A 97 13.40 -43.66 -37.10
C HIS A 97 11.91 -44.02 -37.15
#